data_AF-D5KJI1-F1
#
_entry.id   AF-D5KJI1-F1
#
_cell.length_a   1.000
_cell.length_b   1.000
_cell.length_c   1.000
_cell.angle_alpha   90.00
_cell.angle_beta   90.00
_cell.angle_gamma   90.00
#
_symmetry.space_group_name_H-M   'P 1'
#
loop_
_entity.id
_entity.type
_entity.pdbx_description
1 polymer ?
#
loop_
_entity_poly.entity_id
_entity_poly.type
_entity_poly.pdbx_seq_one_letter_code
_entity_poly.pdbx_strand_id
1 'polypeptide(L)' 'GGKYMQAVIQYGKIVSWLEMEYGLSEKESKASESFLLAAFLNLAMCYLKLREYTKAVECCDK' A
#
# COMPACT_ATOMS: atom_id res chain seq x y z
N GLY A 1 12.24 -18.44 3.64
CA GLY A 1 11.97 -17.02 3.98
C GLY A 1 10.79 -16.52 3.16
N GLY A 2 10.06 -15.51 3.64
CA GLY A 2 8.95 -14.91 2.89
C GLY A 2 9.42 -14.10 1.68
N LYS A 3 8.57 -14.00 0.65
CA LYS A 3 8.81 -13.22 -0.59
C LYS A 3 8.45 -11.74 -0.42
N TYR A 4 8.97 -11.11 0.63
CA TYR A 4 8.54 -9.77 1.06
C TYR A 4 8.88 -8.69 0.03
N MET A 5 10.04 -8.79 -0.64
CA MET A 5 10.40 -7.84 -1.70
C MET A 5 9.43 -7.93 -2.89
N GLN A 6 9.03 -9.14 -3.29
CA GLN A 6 8.02 -9.30 -4.33
C GLN A 6 6.65 -8.76 -3.89
N ALA A 7 6.29 -8.93 -2.61
CA ALA A 7 5.06 -8.37 -2.06
C ALA A 7 5.07 -6.83 -2.10
N VAL A 8 6.19 -6.20 -1.73
CA VAL A 8 6.38 -4.74 -1.85
C VAL A 8 6.11 -4.27 -3.28
N ILE A 9 6.64 -4.98 -4.28
CA ILE A 9 6.40 -4.64 -5.70
C ILE A 9 4.90 -4.70 -6.05
N GLN A 10 4.15 -5.69 -5.57
CA GLN A 10 2.74 -5.81 -5.91
C GLN A 10 1.87 -4.77 -5.19
N TYR A 11 2.09 -4.54 -3.89
CA TYR A 11 1.33 -3.52 -3.16
C TYR A 11 1.67 -2.10 -3.64
N GLY A 12 2.93 -1.85 -4.01
CA GLY A 12 3.32 -0.58 -4.62
C GLY A 12 2.58 -0.26 -5.93
N LYS A 13 2.22 -1.28 -6.72
CA LYS A 13 1.38 -1.07 -7.92
C LYS A 13 -0.01 -0.55 -7.58
N ILE A 14 -0.64 -1.11 -6.54
CA ILE A 14 -1.97 -0.67 -6.08
C ILE A 14 -1.92 0.81 -5.71
N VAL A 15 -0.91 1.22 -4.92
CA VAL A 15 -0.71 2.63 -4.56
C VAL A 15 -0.54 3.48 -5.81
N SER A 16 0.36 3.10 -6.73
CA SER A 16 0.62 3.86 -7.95
C SER A 16 -0.59 4.01 -8.88
N TRP A 17 -1.51 3.05 -8.87
CA TRP A 17 -2.72 3.10 -9.69
C TRP A 17 -3.83 3.93 -9.05
N LEU A 18 -3.93 3.97 -7.73
CA LEU A 18 -5.11 4.51 -7.05
C LEU A 18 -4.87 5.86 -6.36
N GLU A 19 -3.64 6.18 -5.95
CA GLU A 19 -3.33 7.40 -5.17
C GLU A 19 -3.60 8.70 -5.96
N MET A 20 -3.57 8.63 -7.30
CA MET A 20 -3.82 9.77 -8.18
C MET A 20 -4.97 9.51 -9.17
N GLU A 21 -5.85 8.56 -8.88
CA GLU A 21 -6.99 8.29 -9.76
C GLU A 21 -8.10 9.32 -9.55
N TYR A 22 -8.59 9.92 -10.63
CA TYR A 22 -9.64 10.93 -10.63
C TYR A 22 -10.84 10.46 -11.45
N GLY A 23 -12.03 11.03 -11.19
CA GLY A 23 -13.23 10.70 -11.95
C GLY A 23 -13.93 9.40 -11.53
N LEU A 24 -13.54 8.82 -10.40
CA LEU A 24 -14.24 7.71 -9.78
C LEU A 24 -15.63 8.14 -9.29
N SER A 25 -16.62 7.26 -9.43
CA SER A 25 -17.88 7.41 -8.72
C SER A 25 -17.65 7.33 -7.20
N GLU A 26 -18.59 7.81 -6.39
CA GLU A 26 -18.48 7.73 -4.93
C GLU A 26 -18.24 6.30 -4.42
N LYS A 27 -18.90 5.32 -5.05
CA LYS A 27 -18.75 3.90 -4.71
C LYS A 27 -17.33 3.40 -5.02
N GLU A 28 -16.78 3.79 -6.16
CA GLU A 28 -15.42 3.40 -6.57
C GLU A 28 -14.36 4.11 -5.74
N SER A 29 -14.59 5.38 -5.37
CA SER A 29 -13.72 6.13 -4.47
C SER A 29 -13.61 5.46 -3.10
N LYS A 30 -14.74 5.06 -2.48
CA LYS A 30 -14.72 4.29 -1.22
C LYS A 30 -14.00 2.94 -1.32
N ALA A 31 -14.17 2.24 -2.44
CA ALA A 31 -13.45 0.99 -2.69
C ALA A 31 -11.94 1.25 -2.87
N SER A 32 -11.57 2.31 -3.58
CA SER A 32 -10.19 2.75 -3.79
C SER A 32 -9.49 3.06 -2.46
N GLU A 33 -10.14 3.84 -1.58
CA GLU A 33 -9.64 4.14 -0.24
C GLU A 33 -9.39 2.86 0.58
N SER A 34 -10.30 1.89 0.49
CA SER A 34 -10.15 0.60 1.18
C SER A 34 -8.96 -0.21 0.65
N PHE A 35 -8.74 -0.21 -0.67
CA PHE A 35 -7.58 -0.86 -1.28
C PHE A 35 -6.26 -0.17 -0.95
N LEU A 36 -6.24 1.17 -0.94
CA LEU A 36 -5.08 1.96 -0.55
C LEU A 36 -4.70 1.68 0.90
N LEU A 37 -5.64 1.72 1.83
CA LEU A 37 -5.41 1.40 3.24
C LEU A 37 -4.81 -0.01 3.39
N ALA A 38 -5.39 -1.00 2.72
CA ALA A 38 -4.88 -2.36 2.75
C ALA A 38 -3.46 -2.47 2.13
N ALA A 39 -3.17 -1.73 1.06
CA ALA A 39 -1.86 -1.72 0.43
C ALA A 39 -0.79 -1.10 1.36
N PHE A 40 -1.09 0.04 1.97
CA PHE A 40 -0.17 0.72 2.89
C PHE A 40 0.14 -0.13 4.14
N LEU A 41 -0.88 -0.72 4.77
CA LEU A 41 -0.68 -1.61 5.92
C LEU A 41 0.15 -2.86 5.57
N ASN A 42 -0.07 -3.44 4.39
CA ASN A 42 0.72 -4.59 3.93
C ASN A 42 2.15 -4.20 3.55
N LEU A 43 2.37 -3.01 2.98
CA LEU A 43 3.71 -2.45 2.75
C LEU A 43 4.44 -2.25 4.07
N ALA A 44 3.79 -1.63 5.06
CA ALA A 44 4.36 -1.47 6.40
C ALA A 44 4.80 -2.81 7.00
N MET A 45 3.95 -3.83 6.93
CA MET A 45 4.29 -5.19 7.39
C MET A 45 5.49 -5.78 6.63
N CYS A 46 5.53 -5.63 5.30
CA CYS A 46 6.66 -6.11 4.50
C CYS A 46 7.96 -5.40 4.89
N TYR A 47 7.93 -4.08 5.10
CA TYR A 47 9.09 -3.30 5.54
C TYR A 47 9.54 -3.68 6.95
N LEU A 48 8.63 -4.00 7.87
CA LEU A 48 8.98 -4.57 9.18
C LEU A 48 9.74 -5.90 9.02
N LYS A 49 9.29 -6.80 8.13
CA LYS A 49 9.96 -8.08 7.87
C LYS A 49 11.32 -7.93 7.18
N LEU A 50 11.49 -6.87 6.39
CA LEU A 50 12.74 -6.49 5.73
C LEU A 50 13.66 -5.64 6.62
N ARG A 51 13.20 -5.23 7.82
CA ARG A 51 13.91 -4.33 8.75
C ARG A 51 14.15 -2.91 8.20
N GLU A 52 13.29 -2.45 7.30
CA GLU A 52 13.28 -1.09 6.77
C GLU A 52 12.30 -0.21 7.57
N TYR A 53 12.63 0.05 8.84
CA TYR A 53 11.69 0.62 9.81
C TYR A 53 11.18 2.03 9.44
N THR A 54 12.02 2.87 8.83
CA THR A 54 11.60 4.21 8.39
C THR A 54 10.46 4.13 7.38
N LYS A 55 10.59 3.25 6.37
CA LYS A 55 9.53 3.06 5.37
C LYS A 55 8.28 2.42 5.95
N ALA A 56 8.43 1.58 6.98
CA ALA A 56 7.27 1.03 7.69
C ALA A 56 6.46 2.13 8.38
N VAL A 57 7.12 3.10 9.02
CA VAL A 57 6.46 4.26 9.64
C VAL A 57 5.79 5.14 8.58
N GLU A 58 6.50 5.47 7.50
CA GLU A 58 5.95 6.26 6.38
C GLU A 58 4.68 5.62 5.79
N CYS A 59 4.62 4.28 5.71
CA CYS A 59 3.43 3.57 5.24
C CYS A 59 2.30 3.54 6.27
N CYS A 60 2.59 3.62 7.58
CA CYS A 60 1.56 3.67 8.62
C CYS A 60 0.94 5.07 8.78
N ASP A 61 1.67 6.11 8.42
CA ASP A 61 1.20 7.51 8.48
C ASP A 61 0.31 7.89 7.27
N LYS A 62 0.29 7.05 6.23
CA LYS A 62 -0.53 7.18 5.02
C LYS A 62 -1.94 6.60 5.24
#